data_AF-A0A2E8CJ65-F1
#
_entry.id   AF-A0A2E8CJ65-F1
#
_cell.length_a   1.000
_cell.length_b   1.000
_cell.length_c   1.000
_cell.angle_alpha   90.00
_cell.angle_beta   90.00
_cell.angle_gamma   90.00
#
_symmetry.space_group_name_H-M   'P 1'
#
loop_
_entity.id
_entity.type
_entity.pdbx_description
1 polymer ?
#
loop_
_entity_poly.entity_id
_entity_poly.type
_entity_poly.pdbx_seq_one_letter_code
_entity_poly.pdbx_strand_id
1 'polypeptide(L)'
;MKYIFALALSLFATTAISGTVEEAQRMLNVLGYNAGPVDGLYGKKTKDALSDFYESQNKQFDNKLDQNELTDLKNASKVYFSSKLKRKKSKHLQHANYSRHIATPYRDLKVYENFRLIDDFNSFMKFHHDNLKGKMPDHQGIFNYRAQSIDFEFCVEDLISTTSNNSSRSGAHEIQNVTAYCGNMISQRFLNNPNKGIENYRKILLGWIKNGIIENPNAFGKKLSNSLMNQWPYAISSNVPNILTHYALYHKLYGLDQFTHQSVIRMGEAFFESWDYYPLLTRNGTYFRRVCNLKSSIKVVVGTNDHCGSFNARMATGGIYFGLEFTNQIAFDTGVRHLEVMLATFNKDAIYMAQMHRGICAIGYMKQFPPHFELIHHAFQKAFGIDFINTKNINGVTPLVAYAKLWEIAHDPLQVVKYWNGSDQMSCTSNGKNMNMMIAQLKKNPNSYRDFWNGFDLEDYILSSPTFARQKFPKKWKTLHNSKLKDGSYQSWTVSGNDFMGINPYLLQLALGNIEIRR
;
A
#
# COMPACT_ATOMS: atom_id res chain seq x y z
N MET A 1 51.06 55.16 38.68
CA MET A 1 49.76 54.91 38.03
C MET A 1 49.90 53.61 37.25
N LYS A 2 49.29 52.49 37.71
CA LYS A 2 47.95 52.00 37.32
C LYS A 2 47.95 51.52 35.84
N TYR A 3 47.74 50.26 35.43
CA TYR A 3 47.15 49.05 36.01
C TYR A 3 47.66 47.77 35.31
N ILE A 4 47.61 46.66 36.05
CA ILE A 4 47.60 45.26 35.59
C ILE A 4 46.26 44.97 34.89
N PHE A 5 46.26 44.21 33.79
CA PHE A 5 45.23 43.18 33.52
C PHE A 5 45.78 42.08 32.61
N ALA A 6 45.92 40.89 33.20
CA ALA A 6 46.08 39.64 32.48
C ALA A 6 44.75 39.26 31.81
N LEU A 7 44.80 38.78 30.57
CA LEU A 7 43.77 37.91 30.03
C LEU A 7 44.42 36.82 29.18
N ALA A 8 44.77 35.73 29.85
CA ALA A 8 44.83 34.43 29.20
C ALA A 8 43.40 34.01 28.88
N LEU A 9 43.07 33.82 27.60
CA LEU A 9 41.88 33.07 27.20
C LEU A 9 42.31 31.92 26.30
N SER A 10 42.44 30.78 26.98
CA SER A 10 42.36 29.40 26.50
C SER A 10 41.72 29.20 25.11
N LEU A 11 42.56 29.01 24.11
CA LEU A 11 42.26 28.13 22.97
C LEU A 11 42.53 26.71 23.43
N PHE A 12 41.52 25.91 23.80
CA PHE A 12 41.51 24.43 23.79
C PHE A 12 40.21 23.93 24.46
N ALA A 13 39.12 23.81 23.70
CA ALA A 13 37.93 23.04 24.11
C ALA A 13 36.99 22.61 22.95
N THR A 14 37.42 22.64 21.68
CA THR A 14 36.49 22.39 20.55
C THR A 14 36.63 21.02 19.89
N THR A 15 37.70 20.25 20.15
CA THR A 15 37.90 18.95 19.47
C THR A 15 37.16 17.79 20.14
N ALA A 16 37.00 17.79 21.46
CA ALA A 16 36.28 16.73 22.17
C ALA A 16 34.76 16.86 21.99
N ILE A 17 34.21 18.09 22.05
CA ILE A 17 32.76 18.34 21.94
C ILE A 17 32.25 18.08 20.51
N SER A 18 33.04 18.39 19.47
CA SER A 18 32.67 18.12 18.07
C SER A 18 32.40 16.62 17.85
N GLY A 19 33.25 15.74 18.40
CA GLY A 19 33.05 14.29 18.30
C GLY A 19 31.79 13.80 19.04
N THR A 20 31.50 14.37 20.22
CA THR A 20 30.30 14.07 21.02
C THR A 20 29.02 14.46 20.29
N VAL A 21 29.01 15.65 19.67
CA VAL A 21 27.85 16.17 18.93
C VAL A 21 27.63 15.38 17.65
N GLU A 22 28.67 15.08 16.87
CA GLU A 22 28.55 14.23 15.67
C GLU A 22 28.01 12.84 16.01
N GLU A 23 28.49 12.23 17.10
CA GLU A 23 28.02 10.92 17.53
C GLU A 23 26.53 10.95 17.91
N ALA A 24 26.12 11.96 18.69
CA ALA A 24 24.72 12.17 19.03
C ALA A 24 23.86 12.40 17.79
N GLN A 25 24.28 13.28 16.87
CA GLN A 25 23.59 13.56 15.61
C GLN A 25 23.41 12.28 14.78
N ARG A 26 24.45 11.43 14.65
CA ARG A 26 24.34 10.13 13.96
C ARG A 26 23.31 9.23 14.61
N MET A 27 23.38 9.05 15.94
CA MET A 27 22.47 8.15 16.65
C MET A 27 21.03 8.66 16.63
N LEU A 28 20.82 9.95 16.83
CA LEU A 28 19.52 10.60 16.70
C LEU A 28 18.94 10.36 15.31
N ASN A 29 19.72 10.64 14.25
CA ASN A 29 19.29 10.42 12.88
C ASN A 29 19.01 8.93 12.58
N VAL A 30 19.82 8.01 13.09
CA VAL A 30 19.58 6.54 12.99
C VAL A 30 18.29 6.12 13.71
N LEU A 31 18.03 6.72 14.87
CA LEU A 31 16.80 6.55 15.62
C LEU A 31 15.64 7.38 15.03
N GLY A 32 15.89 8.14 13.97
CA GLY A 32 14.92 8.89 13.18
C GLY A 32 14.65 10.34 13.64
N TYR A 33 15.28 10.81 14.71
CA TYR A 33 15.19 12.20 15.15
C TYR A 33 16.04 13.09 14.26
N ASN A 34 15.57 14.28 13.90
CA ASN A 34 16.16 15.12 12.87
C ASN A 34 17.16 16.05 13.53
N ALA A 35 18.35 15.54 13.77
CA ALA A 35 19.42 16.30 14.39
C ALA A 35 20.08 17.30 13.43
N GLY A 36 19.64 17.34 12.16
CA GLY A 36 20.32 18.04 11.07
C GLY A 36 21.42 17.20 10.42
N PRO A 37 22.24 17.80 9.53
CA PRO A 37 23.44 17.14 9.02
C PRO A 37 24.37 16.77 10.19
N VAL A 38 25.15 15.70 10.01
CA VAL A 38 26.17 15.29 10.98
C VAL A 38 27.40 16.19 10.76
N ASP A 39 27.38 17.36 11.38
CA ASP A 39 28.36 18.44 11.19
C ASP A 39 29.11 18.82 12.47
N GLY A 40 28.79 18.18 13.61
CA GLY A 40 29.41 18.44 14.91
C GLY A 40 28.97 19.75 15.56
N LEU A 41 28.00 20.45 14.97
CA LEU A 41 27.48 21.71 15.50
C LEU A 41 26.25 21.45 16.36
N TYR A 42 26.32 21.86 17.63
CA TYR A 42 25.18 21.76 18.55
C TYR A 42 24.16 22.88 18.27
N GLY A 43 23.41 22.71 17.19
CA GLY A 43 22.39 23.67 16.75
C GLY A 43 21.00 23.36 17.30
N LYS A 44 20.05 24.24 16.98
CA LYS A 44 18.63 24.10 17.35
C LYS A 44 18.07 22.71 16.97
N LYS A 45 18.39 22.21 15.77
CA LYS A 45 17.92 20.88 15.32
C LYS A 45 18.43 19.75 16.20
N THR A 46 19.70 19.76 16.59
CA THR A 46 20.27 18.73 17.49
C THR A 46 19.63 18.80 18.88
N LYS A 47 19.41 20.02 19.39
CA LYS A 47 18.72 20.24 20.67
C LYS A 47 17.27 19.75 20.64
N ASP A 48 16.52 20.12 19.61
CA ASP A 48 15.11 19.72 19.43
C ASP A 48 15.02 18.19 19.29
N ALA A 49 15.93 17.57 18.52
CA ALA A 49 16.01 16.12 18.39
C ALA A 49 16.29 15.38 19.72
N LEU A 50 17.16 15.94 20.60
CA LEU A 50 17.37 15.40 21.95
C LEU A 50 16.13 15.55 22.82
N SER A 51 15.46 16.70 22.76
CA SER A 51 14.19 16.92 23.46
C SER A 51 13.15 15.88 23.06
N ASP A 52 12.94 15.69 21.76
CA ASP A 52 12.01 14.69 21.21
C ASP A 52 12.39 13.26 21.63
N PHE A 53 13.70 12.97 21.67
CA PHE A 53 14.19 11.67 22.12
C PHE A 53 13.87 11.39 23.59
N TYR A 54 14.08 12.34 24.49
CA TYR A 54 13.75 12.15 25.90
C TYR A 54 12.24 12.13 26.16
N GLU A 55 11.49 13.01 25.50
CA GLU A 55 10.03 13.04 25.60
C GLU A 55 9.43 11.71 25.19
N SER A 56 9.98 11.06 24.16
CA SER A 56 9.55 9.74 23.72
C SER A 56 9.71 8.61 24.76
N GLN A 57 10.57 8.82 25.75
CA GLN A 57 10.78 7.89 26.86
C GLN A 57 10.01 8.29 28.12
N ASN A 58 9.09 9.26 28.01
CA ASN A 58 8.45 9.93 29.15
C ASN A 58 9.49 10.53 30.12
N LYS A 59 10.60 11.05 29.60
CA LYS A 59 11.64 11.76 30.35
C LYS A 59 11.71 13.22 29.87
N GLN A 60 12.35 14.07 30.66
CA GLN A 60 12.67 15.44 30.28
C GLN A 60 14.13 15.55 29.91
N PHE A 61 14.42 16.22 28.79
CA PHE A 61 15.79 16.56 28.42
C PHE A 61 16.29 17.71 29.29
N ASP A 62 17.45 17.55 29.92
CA ASP A 62 18.01 18.53 30.86
C ASP A 62 18.73 19.71 30.17
N ASN A 63 18.65 19.79 28.84
CA ASN A 63 19.31 20.75 27.95
C ASN A 63 20.84 20.61 27.85
N LYS A 64 21.43 19.51 28.34
CA LYS A 64 22.87 19.24 28.23
C LYS A 64 23.08 18.01 27.37
N LEU A 65 23.94 18.11 26.36
CA LEU A 65 24.43 16.93 25.67
C LEU A 65 25.71 16.48 26.36
N ASP A 66 25.59 15.52 27.27
CA ASP A 66 26.72 14.93 27.95
C ASP A 66 26.74 13.39 27.83
N GLN A 67 27.53 12.74 28.68
CA GLN A 67 27.73 11.30 28.65
C GLN A 67 26.42 10.53 28.93
N ASN A 68 25.46 11.12 29.65
CA ASN A 68 24.17 10.52 29.94
C ASN A 68 23.34 10.37 28.67
N GLU A 69 23.18 11.46 27.90
CA GLU A 69 22.45 11.46 26.61
C GLU A 69 23.10 10.53 25.61
N LEU A 70 24.43 10.53 25.54
CA LEU A 70 25.14 9.58 24.69
C LEU A 70 24.88 8.14 25.11
N THR A 71 24.81 7.85 26.40
CA THR A 71 24.53 6.51 26.92
C THR A 71 23.10 6.09 26.61
N ASP A 72 22.13 6.97 26.81
CA ASP A 72 20.72 6.72 26.49
C ASP A 72 20.52 6.51 24.98
N LEU A 73 21.14 7.34 24.14
CA LEU A 73 21.14 7.18 22.68
C LEU A 73 21.83 5.89 22.23
N LYS A 74 22.97 5.53 22.84
CA LYS A 74 23.67 4.27 22.57
C LYS A 74 22.81 3.08 22.94
N ASN A 75 22.14 3.12 24.08
CA ASN A 75 21.23 2.07 24.54
C ASN A 75 20.02 1.93 23.60
N ALA A 76 19.36 3.03 23.25
CA ALA A 76 18.24 3.02 22.31
C ALA A 76 18.68 2.51 20.93
N SER A 77 19.82 2.97 20.42
CA SER A 77 20.42 2.51 19.17
C SER A 77 20.73 1.02 19.22
N LYS A 78 21.34 0.55 20.31
CA LYS A 78 21.64 -0.88 20.52
C LYS A 78 20.37 -1.73 20.56
N VAL A 79 19.31 -1.28 21.22
CA VAL A 79 18.00 -1.96 21.24
C VAL A 79 17.42 -2.02 19.84
N TYR A 80 17.44 -0.91 19.10
CA TYR A 80 16.98 -0.84 17.70
C TYR A 80 17.78 -1.79 16.79
N PHE A 81 19.11 -1.76 16.84
CA PHE A 81 19.95 -2.66 16.05
C PHE A 81 19.76 -4.12 16.46
N SER A 82 19.63 -4.41 17.75
CA SER A 82 19.39 -5.76 18.26
C SER A 82 18.04 -6.31 17.80
N SER A 83 17.00 -5.48 17.78
CA SER A 83 15.68 -5.91 17.29
C SER A 83 15.73 -6.18 15.79
N LYS A 84 16.39 -5.29 15.00
CA LYS A 84 16.61 -5.46 13.56
C LYS A 84 17.41 -6.73 13.24
N LEU A 85 18.51 -6.99 13.95
CA LEU A 85 19.34 -8.20 13.77
C LEU A 85 18.60 -9.51 14.07
N LYS A 86 17.61 -9.49 14.98
CA LYS A 86 16.80 -10.68 15.30
C LYS A 86 15.70 -10.97 14.26
N ARG A 87 15.41 -10.03 13.34
CA ARG A 87 14.35 -10.23 12.34
C ARG A 87 14.83 -11.15 11.24
N LYS A 88 14.06 -12.21 11.01
CA LYS A 88 14.25 -13.07 9.84
C LYS A 88 13.66 -12.36 8.63
N LYS A 89 14.50 -12.08 7.62
CA LYS A 89 14.05 -11.51 6.35
C LYS A 89 13.02 -12.43 5.69
N SER A 90 11.99 -11.82 5.10
CA SER A 90 10.97 -12.52 4.33
C SER A 90 11.63 -13.28 3.18
N LYS A 91 11.34 -14.58 3.10
CA LYS A 91 11.87 -15.40 1.99
C LYS A 91 11.14 -15.07 0.69
N HIS A 92 9.86 -14.68 0.76
CA HIS A 92 8.92 -14.60 -0.37
C HIS A 92 9.13 -15.77 -1.33
N LEU A 93 8.60 -16.95 -0.98
CA LEU A 93 8.97 -18.21 -1.64
C LEU A 93 8.80 -18.15 -3.17
N GLN A 94 7.80 -17.43 -3.66
CA GLN A 94 7.58 -17.23 -5.09
C GLN A 94 8.71 -16.46 -5.74
N HIS A 95 9.05 -15.29 -5.22
CA HIS A 95 10.19 -14.54 -5.73
C HIS A 95 11.48 -15.37 -5.59
N ALA A 96 11.73 -16.02 -4.45
CA ALA A 96 12.94 -16.82 -4.24
C ALA A 96 13.13 -17.91 -5.30
N ASN A 97 12.07 -18.65 -5.63
CA ASN A 97 12.12 -19.76 -6.59
C ASN A 97 12.32 -19.31 -8.05
N TYR A 98 11.87 -18.09 -8.39
CA TYR A 98 11.84 -17.61 -9.77
C TYR A 98 12.70 -16.36 -10.03
N SER A 99 13.38 -15.84 -9.01
CA SER A 99 14.08 -14.54 -9.03
C SER A 99 14.92 -14.32 -10.29
N ARG A 100 15.77 -15.27 -10.69
CA ARG A 100 16.58 -15.11 -11.91
C ARG A 100 15.74 -14.96 -13.19
N HIS A 101 14.59 -15.63 -13.25
CA HIS A 101 13.72 -15.62 -14.42
C HIS A 101 12.80 -14.40 -14.48
N ILE A 102 12.25 -13.96 -13.35
CA ILE A 102 11.29 -12.84 -13.27
C ILE A 102 11.95 -11.47 -13.05
N ALA A 103 13.27 -11.39 -13.26
CA ALA A 103 14.04 -10.19 -13.00
C ALA A 103 13.56 -9.02 -13.87
N THR A 104 13.42 -7.87 -13.22
CA THR A 104 13.11 -6.60 -13.88
C THR A 104 14.25 -5.61 -13.66
N PRO A 105 14.38 -4.57 -14.52
CA PRO A 105 15.32 -3.48 -14.30
C PRO A 105 15.09 -2.72 -12.98
N TYR A 106 13.94 -2.92 -12.32
CA TYR A 106 13.57 -2.20 -11.11
C TYR A 106 14.33 -2.64 -9.86
N ARG A 107 14.98 -3.82 -9.88
CA ARG A 107 15.71 -4.39 -8.73
C ARG A 107 16.86 -3.52 -8.24
N ASP A 108 17.51 -2.86 -9.18
CA ASP A 108 18.74 -2.12 -8.90
C ASP A 108 18.47 -0.64 -8.60
N LEU A 109 17.21 -0.21 -8.66
CA LEU A 109 16.80 1.16 -8.34
C LEU A 109 17.06 1.47 -6.87
N LYS A 110 17.58 2.68 -6.63
CA LYS A 110 17.88 3.18 -5.28
C LYS A 110 16.94 4.31 -4.92
N VAL A 111 16.33 4.21 -3.74
CA VAL A 111 15.63 5.33 -3.14
C VAL A 111 16.66 6.36 -2.69
N TYR A 112 16.32 7.63 -2.77
CA TYR A 112 17.22 8.74 -2.47
C TYR A 112 16.54 9.76 -1.56
N GLU A 113 17.35 10.48 -0.80
CA GLU A 113 16.87 11.49 0.13
C GLU A 113 16.14 12.63 -0.60
N ASN A 114 15.27 13.34 0.12
CA ASN A 114 14.49 14.47 -0.38
C ASN A 114 13.47 14.16 -1.48
N PHE A 115 13.28 12.89 -1.87
CA PHE A 115 12.14 12.50 -2.67
C PHE A 115 10.82 12.76 -1.94
N ARG A 116 9.79 13.18 -2.68
CA ARG A 116 8.42 13.32 -2.20
C ARG A 116 7.45 12.78 -3.24
N LEU A 117 6.46 12.00 -2.82
CA LEU A 117 5.37 11.55 -3.69
C LEU A 117 4.53 12.75 -4.16
N ILE A 118 4.28 13.71 -3.26
CA ILE A 118 3.51 14.92 -3.50
C ILE A 118 4.40 16.14 -3.20
N ASP A 119 4.77 16.91 -4.22
CA ASP A 119 5.67 18.07 -4.05
C ASP A 119 4.94 19.22 -3.35
N ASP A 120 3.83 19.65 -3.93
CA ASP A 120 2.96 20.68 -3.37
C ASP A 120 1.80 20.04 -2.59
N PHE A 121 2.10 19.68 -1.34
CA PHE A 121 1.11 19.12 -0.42
C PHE A 121 -0.05 20.08 -0.14
N ASN A 122 0.19 21.39 -0.16
CA ASN A 122 -0.84 22.38 0.13
C ASN A 122 -1.85 22.46 -1.01
N SER A 123 -1.39 22.52 -2.26
CA SER A 123 -2.28 22.47 -3.43
C SER A 123 -3.04 21.15 -3.51
N PHE A 124 -2.35 20.03 -3.21
CA PHE A 124 -2.97 18.71 -3.14
C PHE A 124 -4.11 18.67 -2.11
N MET A 125 -3.91 19.21 -0.90
CA MET A 125 -4.97 19.26 0.12
C MET A 125 -6.02 20.33 -0.14
N LYS A 126 -5.67 21.43 -0.81
CA LYS A 126 -6.63 22.44 -1.28
C LYS A 126 -7.63 21.80 -2.26
N PHE A 127 -7.17 20.92 -3.15
CA PHE A 127 -8.07 20.16 -4.01
C PHE A 127 -9.10 19.36 -3.19
N HIS A 128 -8.66 18.61 -2.18
CA HIS A 128 -9.55 17.81 -1.32
C HIS A 128 -10.58 18.72 -0.64
N HIS A 129 -10.13 19.86 -0.10
CA HIS A 129 -10.99 20.83 0.54
C HIS A 129 -12.06 21.38 -0.41
N ASP A 130 -11.67 21.84 -1.60
CA ASP A 130 -12.59 22.54 -2.51
C ASP A 130 -13.53 21.57 -3.24
N ASN A 131 -13.09 20.34 -3.47
CA ASN A 131 -13.80 19.39 -4.32
C ASN A 131 -14.52 18.29 -3.55
N LEU A 132 -14.07 17.89 -2.36
CA LEU A 132 -14.60 16.71 -1.66
C LEU A 132 -15.18 17.01 -0.28
N LYS A 133 -14.69 18.04 0.42
CA LYS A 133 -15.15 18.36 1.77
C LYS A 133 -16.66 18.61 1.81
N GLY A 134 -17.36 17.89 2.68
CA GLY A 134 -18.81 17.97 2.85
C GLY A 134 -19.65 17.36 1.73
N LYS A 135 -19.02 16.76 0.69
CA LYS A 135 -19.72 16.22 -0.48
C LYS A 135 -19.88 14.70 -0.46
N MET A 136 -19.41 14.03 0.59
CA MET A 136 -19.52 12.57 0.74
C MET A 136 -19.91 12.20 2.18
N PRO A 137 -21.03 12.72 2.71
CA PRO A 137 -21.42 12.43 4.07
C PRO A 137 -21.70 10.93 4.25
N ASP A 138 -21.59 10.45 5.49
CA ASP A 138 -21.66 9.02 5.82
C ASP A 138 -23.01 8.36 5.46
N HIS A 139 -24.10 9.15 5.36
CA HIS A 139 -25.42 8.68 4.94
C HIS A 139 -25.57 8.55 3.40
N GLN A 140 -24.48 8.70 2.64
CA GLN A 140 -24.44 8.51 1.19
C GLN A 140 -23.29 7.59 0.76
N GLY A 141 -23.29 7.22 -0.52
CA GLY A 141 -22.16 6.52 -1.16
C GLY A 141 -21.85 5.15 -0.57
N ILE A 142 -20.57 4.77 -0.62
CA ILE A 142 -20.12 3.46 -0.16
C ILE A 142 -20.25 3.34 1.36
N PHE A 143 -20.13 4.43 2.12
CA PHE A 143 -20.31 4.41 3.56
C PHE A 143 -21.70 3.91 3.92
N ASN A 144 -22.75 4.54 3.39
CA ASN A 144 -24.13 4.16 3.66
C ASN A 144 -24.44 2.73 3.21
N TYR A 145 -23.91 2.34 2.04
CA TYR A 145 -24.06 0.97 1.55
C TYR A 145 -23.45 -0.06 2.52
N ARG A 146 -22.23 0.19 3.03
CA ARG A 146 -21.58 -0.72 3.97
C ARG A 146 -22.21 -0.69 5.36
N ALA A 147 -22.73 0.44 5.81
CA ALA A 147 -23.36 0.61 7.12
C ALA A 147 -24.54 -0.37 7.36
N GLN A 148 -25.16 -0.87 6.29
CA GLN A 148 -26.23 -1.88 6.34
C GLN A 148 -25.76 -3.23 6.93
N SER A 149 -24.47 -3.55 6.79
CA SER A 149 -23.88 -4.82 7.25
C SER A 149 -22.73 -4.63 8.25
N ILE A 150 -22.18 -3.41 8.32
CA ILE A 150 -21.03 -3.05 9.13
C ILE A 150 -21.40 -1.94 10.12
N ASP A 151 -21.09 -2.15 11.39
CA ASP A 151 -21.14 -1.14 12.43
C ASP A 151 -19.80 -0.39 12.48
N PHE A 152 -19.82 0.88 12.06
CA PHE A 152 -18.61 1.68 11.92
C PHE A 152 -17.88 1.88 13.25
N GLU A 153 -18.59 1.91 14.38
CA GLU A 153 -17.97 2.26 15.67
C GLU A 153 -16.88 1.25 16.08
N PHE A 154 -17.00 -0.01 15.64
CA PHE A 154 -16.01 -1.05 15.89
C PHE A 154 -14.94 -1.17 14.79
N CYS A 155 -15.06 -0.44 13.67
CA CYS A 155 -14.14 -0.60 12.53
C CYS A 155 -12.68 -0.28 12.87
N VAL A 156 -12.44 0.77 13.66
CA VAL A 156 -11.08 1.16 14.07
C VAL A 156 -10.48 0.09 14.98
N GLU A 157 -11.25 -0.46 15.92
CA GLU A 157 -10.79 -1.52 16.81
C GLU A 157 -10.50 -2.82 16.05
N ASP A 158 -11.36 -3.21 15.10
CA ASP A 158 -11.14 -4.39 14.26
C ASP A 158 -9.84 -4.29 13.44
N LEU A 159 -9.54 -3.10 12.91
CA LEU A 159 -8.29 -2.85 12.20
C LEU A 159 -7.08 -2.87 13.15
N ILE A 160 -7.21 -2.37 14.39
CA ILE A 160 -6.14 -2.40 15.40
C ILE A 160 -5.84 -3.81 15.88
N SER A 161 -6.88 -4.59 16.20
CA SER A 161 -6.73 -5.95 16.72
C SER A 161 -6.24 -6.91 15.65
N THR A 162 -6.59 -6.64 14.39
CA THR A 162 -6.36 -7.47 13.19
C THR A 162 -7.08 -8.82 13.21
N THR A 163 -7.77 -9.16 14.30
CA THR A 163 -8.35 -10.50 14.53
C THR A 163 -9.82 -10.48 14.90
N SER A 164 -10.39 -9.31 15.19
CA SER A 164 -11.81 -9.17 15.48
C SER A 164 -12.60 -8.76 14.24
N ASN A 165 -13.88 -9.10 14.26
CA ASN A 165 -14.88 -8.70 13.28
C ASN A 165 -16.12 -8.15 14.00
N ASN A 166 -15.92 -7.42 15.11
CA ASN A 166 -17.00 -6.90 15.95
C ASN A 166 -17.91 -5.94 15.20
N SER A 167 -17.38 -5.28 14.17
CA SER A 167 -18.16 -4.44 13.26
C SER A 167 -19.12 -5.24 12.36
N SER A 168 -19.00 -6.56 12.22
CA SER A 168 -19.94 -7.36 11.41
C SER A 168 -21.28 -7.53 12.13
N ARG A 169 -22.34 -6.85 11.65
CA ARG A 169 -23.68 -6.88 12.28
C ARG A 169 -24.31 -8.27 12.34
N SER A 170 -24.00 -9.15 11.39
CA SER A 170 -24.52 -10.52 11.31
C SER A 170 -23.55 -11.59 11.81
N GLY A 171 -22.32 -11.21 12.18
CA GLY A 171 -21.20 -12.15 12.40
C GLY A 171 -20.81 -13.00 11.18
N ALA A 172 -21.49 -12.86 10.04
CA ALA A 172 -21.32 -13.73 8.86
C ALA A 172 -20.15 -13.33 7.96
N HIS A 173 -19.56 -12.15 8.17
CA HIS A 173 -18.45 -11.69 7.37
C HIS A 173 -17.09 -12.13 7.94
N GLU A 174 -16.31 -12.74 7.06
CA GLU A 174 -14.90 -13.03 7.29
C GLU A 174 -14.08 -11.75 7.51
N ILE A 175 -13.03 -11.82 8.33
CA ILE A 175 -12.28 -10.64 8.81
C ILE A 175 -11.68 -9.83 7.66
N GLN A 176 -11.22 -10.47 6.60
CA GLN A 176 -10.71 -9.75 5.43
C GLN A 176 -11.78 -8.92 4.72
N ASN A 177 -13.04 -9.37 4.70
CA ASN A 177 -14.13 -8.61 4.11
C ASN A 177 -14.52 -7.44 5.03
N VAL A 178 -14.63 -7.72 6.33
CA VAL A 178 -14.96 -6.70 7.34
C VAL A 178 -13.96 -5.56 7.31
N THR A 179 -12.66 -5.88 7.41
CA THR A 179 -11.61 -4.87 7.39
C THR A 179 -11.52 -4.12 6.06
N ALA A 180 -11.78 -4.79 4.92
CA ALA A 180 -11.88 -4.11 3.63
C ALA A 180 -13.05 -3.10 3.57
N TYR A 181 -14.22 -3.47 4.10
CA TYR A 181 -15.40 -2.60 4.14
C TYR A 181 -15.22 -1.44 5.10
N CYS A 182 -14.65 -1.69 6.28
CA CYS A 182 -14.23 -0.64 7.21
C CYS A 182 -13.25 0.33 6.56
N GLY A 183 -12.28 -0.17 5.78
CA GLY A 183 -11.38 0.66 4.99
C GLY A 183 -12.10 1.59 4.01
N ASN A 184 -13.13 1.11 3.31
CA ASN A 184 -13.96 1.95 2.43
C ASN A 184 -14.66 3.08 3.20
N MET A 185 -15.27 2.75 4.34
CA MET A 185 -16.00 3.71 5.17
C MET A 185 -15.05 4.78 5.74
N ILE A 186 -13.89 4.35 6.27
CA ILE A 186 -12.86 5.26 6.78
C ILE A 186 -12.34 6.18 5.68
N SER A 187 -12.10 5.64 4.48
CA SER A 187 -11.67 6.42 3.33
C SER A 187 -12.69 7.49 2.94
N GLN A 188 -13.96 7.12 2.78
CA GLN A 188 -15.01 8.11 2.46
C GLN A 188 -15.10 9.20 3.54
N ARG A 189 -15.07 8.80 4.82
CA ARG A 189 -15.11 9.75 5.95
C ARG A 189 -13.91 10.70 5.94
N PHE A 190 -12.71 10.21 5.61
CA PHE A 190 -11.53 11.04 5.39
C PHE A 190 -11.71 12.04 4.25
N LEU A 191 -12.18 11.60 3.08
CA LEU A 191 -12.36 12.51 1.95
C LEU A 191 -13.45 13.56 2.19
N ASN A 192 -14.52 13.19 2.91
CA ASN A 192 -15.58 14.11 3.30
C ASN A 192 -15.13 15.15 4.33
N ASN A 193 -14.25 14.77 5.26
CA ASN A 193 -13.69 15.69 6.23
C ASN A 193 -12.27 15.24 6.62
N PRO A 194 -11.23 15.74 5.93
CA PRO A 194 -9.86 15.28 6.17
C PRO A 194 -9.42 15.45 7.62
N ASN A 195 -9.77 16.58 8.25
CA ASN A 195 -9.37 16.88 9.63
C ASN A 195 -10.00 15.92 10.66
N LYS A 196 -11.24 15.46 10.44
CA LYS A 196 -11.88 14.48 11.33
C LYS A 196 -11.55 13.04 10.95
N GLY A 197 -11.51 12.74 9.65
CA GLY A 197 -11.33 11.38 9.18
C GLY A 197 -9.90 10.86 9.33
N ILE A 198 -8.89 11.75 9.35
CA ILE A 198 -7.50 11.36 9.62
C ILE A 198 -7.33 10.70 10.98
N GLU A 199 -8.20 11.04 11.94
CA GLU A 199 -8.19 10.48 13.29
C GLU A 199 -8.39 8.96 13.31
N ASN A 200 -9.19 8.41 12.39
CA ASN A 200 -9.38 6.96 12.30
C ASN A 200 -8.05 6.28 11.92
N TYR A 201 -7.37 6.80 10.90
CA TYR A 201 -6.07 6.28 10.50
C TYR A 201 -5.00 6.47 11.58
N ARG A 202 -5.00 7.62 12.26
CA ARG A 202 -4.09 7.91 13.36
C ARG A 202 -4.24 6.90 14.49
N LYS A 203 -5.47 6.64 14.94
CA LYS A 203 -5.77 5.63 15.97
C LYS A 203 -5.30 4.23 15.57
N ILE A 204 -5.49 3.84 14.30
CA ILE A 204 -5.05 2.54 13.82
C ILE A 204 -3.52 2.39 13.90
N LEU A 205 -2.76 3.37 13.40
CA LEU A 205 -1.30 3.36 13.45
C LEU A 205 -0.78 3.33 14.89
N LEU A 206 -1.34 4.18 15.77
CA LEU A 206 -0.94 4.22 17.18
C LEU A 206 -1.28 2.92 17.91
N GLY A 207 -2.43 2.32 17.60
CA GLY A 207 -2.82 1.02 18.12
C GLY A 207 -1.84 -0.09 17.73
N TRP A 208 -1.41 -0.11 16.46
CA TRP A 208 -0.41 -1.05 15.96
C TRP A 208 0.98 -0.84 16.57
N ILE A 209 1.41 0.41 16.78
CA ILE A 209 2.65 0.70 17.51
C ILE A 209 2.55 0.17 18.94
N LYS A 210 1.45 0.48 19.63
CA LYS A 210 1.24 0.09 21.03
C LYS A 210 1.21 -1.43 21.21
N ASN A 211 0.57 -2.15 20.30
CA ASN A 211 0.40 -3.60 20.43
C ASN A 211 1.53 -4.44 19.82
N GLY A 212 2.36 -3.86 18.95
CA GLY A 212 3.51 -4.52 18.32
C GLY A 212 3.16 -5.63 17.32
N ILE A 213 1.88 -5.80 16.95
CA ILE A 213 1.43 -6.88 16.05
C ILE A 213 2.06 -6.71 14.66
N ILE A 214 2.08 -5.49 14.14
CA ILE A 214 2.57 -5.20 12.79
C ILE A 214 4.10 -5.18 12.71
N GLU A 215 4.79 -4.94 13.82
CA GLU A 215 6.26 -5.03 13.85
C GLU A 215 6.74 -6.48 13.69
N ASN A 216 5.98 -7.47 14.20
CA ASN A 216 6.31 -8.89 14.02
C ASN A 216 5.04 -9.76 13.80
N PRO A 217 4.38 -9.61 12.65
CA PRO A 217 3.13 -10.30 12.35
C PRO A 217 3.33 -11.82 12.27
N ASN A 218 4.52 -12.29 11.90
CA ASN A 218 4.83 -13.72 11.87
C ASN A 218 4.75 -14.36 13.26
N ALA A 219 5.26 -13.69 14.29
CA ALA A 219 5.22 -14.20 15.66
C ALA A 219 3.81 -14.23 16.21
N PHE A 220 3.00 -13.22 15.89
CA PHE A 220 1.60 -13.15 16.27
C PHE A 220 0.76 -14.21 15.54
N GLY A 221 0.88 -14.32 14.21
CA GLY A 221 0.14 -15.27 13.38
C GLY A 221 0.32 -16.74 13.78
N LYS A 222 1.49 -17.12 14.31
CA LYS A 222 1.72 -18.49 14.83
C LYS A 222 0.78 -18.88 15.96
N LYS A 223 0.28 -17.90 16.73
CA LYS A 223 -0.59 -18.12 17.90
C LYS A 223 -2.08 -18.19 17.53
N LEU A 224 -2.44 -17.87 16.29
CA LEU A 224 -3.84 -17.83 15.85
C LEU A 224 -4.40 -19.23 15.58
N SER A 225 -5.71 -19.37 15.80
CA SER A 225 -6.46 -20.58 15.50
C SER A 225 -6.46 -20.88 14.00
N ASN A 226 -6.65 -22.15 13.62
CA ASN A 226 -6.68 -22.53 12.20
C ASN A 226 -7.77 -21.76 11.42
N SER A 227 -8.97 -21.58 11.99
CA SER A 227 -10.06 -20.85 11.33
C SER A 227 -9.68 -19.41 10.98
N LEU A 228 -9.15 -18.67 11.96
CA LEU A 228 -8.72 -17.29 11.78
C LEU A 228 -7.54 -17.18 10.80
N MET A 229 -6.63 -18.15 10.84
CA MET A 229 -5.48 -18.20 9.94
C MET A 229 -5.82 -18.33 8.46
N ASN A 230 -7.04 -18.74 8.11
CA ASN A 230 -7.47 -18.84 6.72
C ASN A 230 -7.67 -17.46 6.08
N GLN A 231 -7.94 -16.47 6.92
CA GLN A 231 -8.38 -15.14 6.55
C GLN A 231 -7.31 -14.09 6.87
N TRP A 232 -6.61 -14.29 7.98
CA TRP A 232 -5.70 -13.30 8.55
C TRP A 232 -4.52 -12.91 7.63
N PRO A 233 -3.80 -13.85 6.97
CA PRO A 233 -2.71 -13.48 6.06
C PRO A 233 -3.18 -12.58 4.92
N TYR A 234 -4.43 -12.78 4.45
CA TYR A 234 -5.03 -11.94 3.43
C TYR A 234 -5.30 -10.54 3.95
N ALA A 235 -5.93 -10.44 5.12
CA ALA A 235 -6.24 -9.17 5.77
C ALA A 235 -4.97 -8.36 6.04
N ILE A 236 -3.92 -8.96 6.61
CA ILE A 236 -2.65 -8.29 6.92
C ILE A 236 -1.94 -7.82 5.65
N SER A 237 -1.83 -8.69 4.64
CA SER A 237 -1.17 -8.35 3.37
C SER A 237 -1.96 -7.35 2.53
N SER A 238 -3.16 -6.98 2.98
CA SER A 238 -4.01 -5.97 2.33
C SER A 238 -4.08 -4.66 3.12
N ASN A 239 -4.44 -4.72 4.40
CA ASN A 239 -4.72 -3.54 5.20
C ASN A 239 -3.46 -2.79 5.61
N VAL A 240 -2.39 -3.50 6.00
CA VAL A 240 -1.14 -2.87 6.41
C VAL A 240 -0.53 -2.04 5.28
N PRO A 241 -0.29 -2.60 4.07
CA PRO A 241 0.28 -1.79 3.00
C PRO A 241 -0.69 -0.69 2.53
N ASN A 242 -2.02 -0.88 2.60
CA ASN A 242 -3.00 0.20 2.34
C ASN A 242 -2.81 1.39 3.28
N ILE A 243 -2.76 1.13 4.59
CA ILE A 243 -2.63 2.17 5.63
C ILE A 243 -1.24 2.82 5.57
N LEU A 244 -0.18 2.05 5.30
CA LEU A 244 1.16 2.61 5.12
C LEU A 244 1.29 3.45 3.84
N THR A 245 0.54 3.13 2.78
CA THR A 245 0.46 3.97 1.56
C THR A 245 -0.28 5.27 1.86
N HIS A 246 -1.40 5.20 2.59
CA HIS A 246 -2.11 6.40 3.05
C HIS A 246 -1.18 7.27 3.90
N TYR A 247 -0.42 6.66 4.82
CA TYR A 247 0.55 7.38 5.63
C TYR A 247 1.64 8.03 4.78
N ALA A 248 2.24 7.33 3.81
CA ALA A 248 3.23 7.92 2.91
C ALA A 248 2.71 9.20 2.24
N LEU A 249 1.49 9.17 1.70
CA LEU A 249 0.89 10.31 1.01
C LEU A 249 0.45 11.45 1.94
N TYR A 250 -0.07 11.12 3.13
CA TYR A 250 -0.79 12.06 3.98
C TYR A 250 -0.13 12.27 5.36
N HIS A 251 1.08 11.79 5.62
CA HIS A 251 1.73 11.83 6.95
C HIS A 251 1.71 13.22 7.61
N LYS A 252 1.81 14.30 6.82
CA LYS A 252 1.75 15.69 7.30
C LYS A 252 0.43 16.06 8.00
N LEU A 253 -0.67 15.36 7.70
CA LEU A 253 -1.97 15.58 8.35
C LEU A 253 -2.17 14.77 9.63
N TYR A 254 -1.36 13.73 9.87
CA TYR A 254 -1.54 12.89 11.05
C TYR A 254 -1.21 13.64 12.35
N GLY A 255 -0.48 14.76 12.27
CA GLY A 255 -0.09 15.57 13.43
C GLY A 255 0.74 14.78 14.44
N LEU A 256 1.52 13.81 13.97
CA LEU A 256 2.41 13.03 14.84
C LEU A 256 3.65 13.86 15.15
N ASP A 257 4.08 13.80 16.40
CA ASP A 257 5.42 14.23 16.79
C ASP A 257 6.49 13.40 16.04
N GLN A 258 7.72 13.91 16.05
CA GLN A 258 8.81 13.28 15.32
C GLN A 258 9.07 11.85 15.79
N PHE A 259 9.00 11.58 17.09
CA PHE A 259 9.24 10.23 17.61
C PHE A 259 8.21 9.23 17.10
N THR A 260 6.93 9.59 17.22
CA THR A 260 5.83 8.75 16.80
C THR A 260 5.88 8.53 15.30
N HIS A 261 6.22 9.57 14.52
CA HIS A 261 6.45 9.46 13.08
C HIS A 261 7.51 8.40 12.75
N GLN A 262 8.63 8.40 13.48
CA GLN A 262 9.71 7.44 13.29
C GLN A 262 9.36 6.04 13.77
N SER A 263 8.53 5.93 14.80
CA SER A 263 7.98 4.64 15.23
C SER A 263 7.10 4.01 14.16
N VAL A 264 6.31 4.82 13.42
CA VAL A 264 5.58 4.34 12.24
C VAL A 264 6.56 3.86 11.16
N ILE A 265 7.63 4.63 10.89
CA ILE A 265 8.63 4.26 9.87
C ILE A 265 9.29 2.91 10.22
N ARG A 266 9.74 2.75 11.47
CA ARG A 266 10.36 1.50 11.95
C ARG A 266 9.41 0.31 11.90
N MET A 267 8.14 0.50 12.27
CA MET A 267 7.12 -0.54 12.18
C MET A 267 6.88 -0.96 10.73
N GLY A 268 6.79 0.00 9.80
CA GLY A 268 6.64 -0.28 8.37
C GLY A 268 7.86 -0.99 7.78
N GLU A 269 9.09 -0.56 8.12
CA GLU A 269 10.32 -1.25 7.75
C GLU A 269 10.30 -2.70 8.24
N ALA A 270 10.00 -2.92 9.53
CA ALA A 270 9.94 -4.25 10.14
C ALA A 270 8.93 -5.16 9.43
N PHE A 271 7.75 -4.62 9.11
CA PHE A 271 6.72 -5.31 8.37
C PHE A 271 7.23 -5.76 6.99
N PHE A 272 7.73 -4.84 6.16
CA PHE A 272 8.21 -5.18 4.82
C PHE A 272 9.49 -6.02 4.82
N GLU A 273 10.34 -5.90 5.84
CA GLU A 273 11.55 -6.71 5.98
C GLU A 273 11.20 -8.17 6.25
N SER A 274 10.25 -8.41 7.16
CA SER A 274 10.09 -9.71 7.81
C SER A 274 8.81 -10.46 7.45
N TRP A 275 7.74 -9.78 7.07
CA TRP A 275 6.43 -10.42 6.84
C TRP A 275 6.54 -11.49 5.76
N ASP A 276 6.23 -12.74 6.13
CA ASP A 276 6.20 -13.89 5.24
C ASP A 276 4.88 -14.61 5.46
N TYR A 277 3.92 -14.32 4.59
CA TYR A 277 2.58 -14.92 4.65
C TYR A 277 2.60 -16.41 4.31
N TYR A 278 3.66 -16.93 3.67
CA TYR A 278 3.67 -18.29 3.13
C TYR A 278 3.55 -19.39 4.20
N PRO A 279 4.39 -19.44 5.26
CA PRO A 279 4.28 -20.46 6.31
C PRO A 279 2.89 -20.51 6.95
N LEU A 280 2.25 -19.35 7.05
CA LEU A 280 0.93 -19.18 7.63
C LEU A 280 -0.18 -19.67 6.68
N LEU A 281 -0.11 -19.34 5.39
CA LEU A 281 -1.09 -19.73 4.38
C LEU A 281 -1.11 -21.25 4.12
N THR A 282 0.06 -21.89 4.15
CA THR A 282 0.20 -23.33 3.82
C THR A 282 -0.38 -24.31 4.84
N ARG A 283 -0.90 -23.79 5.96
CA ARG A 283 -1.64 -24.57 6.96
C ARG A 283 -2.95 -25.15 6.36
N ASN A 284 -3.47 -24.55 5.28
CA ASN A 284 -4.77 -24.88 4.70
C ASN A 284 -4.76 -25.98 3.63
N GLY A 285 -3.86 -26.95 3.79
CA GLY A 285 -3.79 -28.10 2.91
C GLY A 285 -3.03 -27.84 1.61
N THR A 286 -3.12 -28.80 0.70
CA THR A 286 -2.21 -28.92 -0.45
C THR A 286 -2.41 -27.83 -1.50
N TYR A 287 -3.63 -27.31 -1.66
CA TYR A 287 -3.93 -26.22 -2.58
C TYR A 287 -3.15 -24.94 -2.25
N PHE A 288 -3.05 -24.58 -0.96
CA PHE A 288 -2.33 -23.39 -0.49
C PHE A 288 -0.82 -23.60 -0.40
N ARG A 289 -0.32 -24.85 -0.45
CA ARG A 289 1.12 -25.17 -0.50
C ARG A 289 1.71 -25.01 -1.91
N ARG A 290 0.87 -25.09 -2.94
CA ARG A 290 1.35 -25.00 -4.32
C ARG A 290 1.55 -23.54 -4.71
N VAL A 291 2.76 -23.23 -5.13
CA VAL A 291 3.11 -21.91 -5.62
C VAL A 291 2.89 -21.81 -7.14
N CYS A 292 2.66 -20.61 -7.68
CA CYS A 292 2.40 -20.40 -9.10
C CYS A 292 3.65 -20.67 -9.96
N ASN A 293 3.47 -21.20 -11.17
CA ASN A 293 4.54 -21.48 -12.12
C ASN A 293 4.84 -20.25 -12.98
N LEU A 294 5.73 -19.38 -12.49
CA LEU A 294 6.09 -18.13 -13.16
C LEU A 294 6.97 -18.33 -14.41
N LYS A 295 7.41 -19.57 -14.71
CA LYS A 295 8.06 -19.90 -15.99
C LYS A 295 7.04 -20.21 -17.09
N SER A 296 5.80 -20.54 -16.73
CA SER A 296 4.79 -20.88 -17.72
C SER A 296 4.18 -19.62 -18.31
N SER A 297 4.22 -19.51 -19.65
CA SER A 297 3.50 -18.48 -20.39
C SER A 297 2.04 -18.87 -20.70
N ILE A 298 1.51 -19.94 -20.09
CA ILE A 298 0.15 -20.44 -20.36
C ILE A 298 -0.57 -20.84 -19.06
N LYS A 299 0.04 -21.68 -18.22
CA LYS A 299 -0.56 -22.19 -16.96
C LYS A 299 0.21 -21.66 -15.76
N VAL A 300 0.01 -20.37 -15.47
CA VAL A 300 0.68 -19.69 -14.34
C VAL A 300 0.16 -20.21 -12.99
N VAL A 301 -1.17 -20.36 -12.82
CA VAL A 301 -1.77 -20.75 -11.55
C VAL A 301 -1.90 -22.27 -11.45
N VAL A 302 -1.28 -22.86 -10.42
CA VAL A 302 -1.29 -24.31 -10.14
C VAL A 302 -1.80 -24.62 -8.71
N GLY A 303 -1.87 -23.60 -7.85
CA GLY A 303 -2.39 -23.65 -6.48
C GLY A 303 -3.36 -22.51 -6.22
N THR A 304 -3.33 -21.92 -5.03
CA THR A 304 -4.06 -20.67 -4.76
C THR A 304 -3.50 -19.51 -5.59
N ASN A 305 -4.40 -18.63 -6.05
CA ASN A 305 -3.98 -17.39 -6.66
C ASN A 305 -3.41 -16.41 -5.67
N ASP A 306 -3.60 -16.56 -4.36
CA ASP A 306 -3.03 -15.65 -3.37
C ASP A 306 -1.51 -15.49 -3.51
N HIS A 307 -0.82 -16.54 -3.94
CA HIS A 307 0.63 -16.51 -4.21
C HIS A 307 1.04 -15.63 -5.39
N CYS A 308 0.18 -15.47 -6.38
CA CYS A 308 0.47 -14.72 -7.62
C CYS A 308 -0.55 -13.60 -7.91
N GLY A 309 -1.49 -13.39 -7.01
CA GLY A 309 -2.66 -12.56 -7.19
C GLY A 309 -2.55 -11.26 -6.40
N SER A 310 -3.68 -10.84 -5.83
CA SER A 310 -3.87 -9.48 -5.30
C SER A 310 -2.98 -9.11 -4.09
N PHE A 311 -2.41 -10.08 -3.36
CA PHE A 311 -1.37 -9.80 -2.34
C PHE A 311 -0.20 -9.02 -2.89
N ASN A 312 0.29 -9.47 -4.05
CA ASN A 312 1.47 -8.90 -4.64
C ASN A 312 1.19 -7.47 -5.10
N ALA A 313 -0.01 -7.18 -5.58
CA ALA A 313 -0.37 -5.82 -6.00
C ALA A 313 -0.33 -4.84 -4.82
N ARG A 314 -0.95 -5.20 -3.69
CA ARG A 314 -0.99 -4.34 -2.50
C ARG A 314 0.36 -4.19 -1.84
N MET A 315 1.07 -5.30 -1.64
CA MET A 315 2.43 -5.27 -1.08
C MET A 315 3.41 -4.53 -1.98
N ALA A 316 3.28 -4.64 -3.31
CA ALA A 316 4.10 -3.90 -4.26
C ALA A 316 3.89 -2.40 -4.13
N THR A 317 2.64 -1.93 -4.29
CA THR A 317 2.34 -0.50 -4.20
C THR A 317 2.73 0.06 -2.83
N GLY A 318 2.39 -0.64 -1.75
CA GLY A 318 2.69 -0.19 -0.39
C GLY A 318 4.19 -0.10 -0.10
N GLY A 319 4.96 -1.12 -0.48
CA GLY A 319 6.41 -1.12 -0.30
C GLY A 319 7.09 -0.04 -1.14
N ILE A 320 6.66 0.16 -2.38
CA ILE A 320 7.20 1.19 -3.27
C ILE A 320 6.91 2.60 -2.76
N TYR A 321 5.65 2.91 -2.42
CA TYR A 321 5.25 4.24 -1.94
C TYR A 321 5.92 4.57 -0.61
N PHE A 322 5.86 3.65 0.35
CA PHE A 322 6.48 3.82 1.65
C PHE A 322 8.00 3.93 1.55
N GLY A 323 8.62 3.07 0.72
CA GLY A 323 10.05 3.05 0.48
C GLY A 323 10.57 4.34 -0.14
N LEU A 324 9.85 4.89 -1.11
CA LEU A 324 10.24 6.15 -1.75
C LEU A 324 10.06 7.34 -0.81
N GLU A 325 8.89 7.51 -0.18
CA GLU A 325 8.60 8.68 0.66
C GLU A 325 9.51 8.78 1.88
N PHE A 326 9.87 7.65 2.48
CA PHE A 326 10.66 7.61 3.71
C PHE A 326 12.10 7.14 3.49
N THR A 327 12.58 7.14 2.23
CA THR A 327 13.94 6.70 1.87
C THR A 327 14.28 5.31 2.45
N ASN A 328 13.29 4.41 2.46
CA ASN A 328 13.41 3.08 3.02
C ASN A 328 13.65 2.03 1.92
N GLN A 329 14.94 1.74 1.65
CA GLN A 329 15.32 0.79 0.60
C GLN A 329 14.77 -0.62 0.84
N ILE A 330 14.66 -1.06 2.10
CA ILE A 330 14.15 -2.39 2.43
C ILE A 330 12.69 -2.54 2.01
N ALA A 331 11.85 -1.56 2.35
CA ALA A 331 10.46 -1.53 1.94
C ALA A 331 10.31 -1.46 0.41
N PHE A 332 11.12 -0.62 -0.24
CA PHE A 332 11.14 -0.48 -1.69
C PHE A 332 11.51 -1.81 -2.38
N ASP A 333 12.60 -2.45 -1.97
CA ASP A 333 13.06 -3.73 -2.50
C ASP A 333 12.04 -4.85 -2.28
N THR A 334 11.35 -4.86 -1.13
CA THR A 334 10.22 -5.78 -0.89
C THR A 334 9.09 -5.49 -1.88
N GLY A 335 8.72 -4.22 -2.07
CA GLY A 335 7.68 -3.82 -3.02
C GLY A 335 8.01 -4.27 -4.45
N VAL A 336 9.25 -4.06 -4.91
CA VAL A 336 9.73 -4.51 -6.23
C VAL A 336 9.64 -6.03 -6.36
N ARG A 337 10.06 -6.81 -5.34
CA ARG A 337 9.95 -8.28 -5.38
C ARG A 337 8.51 -8.77 -5.60
N HIS A 338 7.53 -8.12 -4.96
CA HIS A 338 6.11 -8.41 -5.19
C HIS A 338 5.66 -7.97 -6.60
N LEU A 339 6.11 -6.81 -7.07
CA LEU A 339 5.81 -6.32 -8.42
C LEU A 339 6.28 -7.30 -9.50
N GLU A 340 7.48 -7.85 -9.36
CA GLU A 340 8.03 -8.82 -10.31
C GLU A 340 7.21 -10.11 -10.38
N VAL A 341 6.80 -10.64 -9.22
CA VAL A 341 5.93 -11.81 -9.15
C VAL A 341 4.62 -11.51 -9.89
N MET A 342 4.04 -10.34 -9.69
CA MET A 342 2.81 -9.92 -10.34
C MET A 342 2.99 -9.75 -11.85
N LEU A 343 4.03 -9.05 -12.32
CA LEU A 343 4.32 -8.85 -13.74
C LEU A 343 4.53 -10.17 -14.48
N ALA A 344 5.17 -11.16 -13.84
CA ALA A 344 5.39 -12.49 -14.41
C ALA A 344 4.09 -13.29 -14.63
N THR A 345 2.97 -12.90 -14.02
CA THR A 345 1.69 -13.58 -14.20
C THR A 345 0.93 -13.17 -15.46
N PHE A 346 1.30 -12.05 -16.07
CA PHE A 346 0.72 -11.64 -17.35
C PHE A 346 1.37 -12.48 -18.44
N ASN A 347 0.57 -13.35 -19.06
CA ASN A 347 1.08 -14.27 -20.05
C ASN A 347 1.40 -13.58 -21.38
N LYS A 348 1.92 -14.33 -22.36
CA LYS A 348 2.26 -13.82 -23.69
C LYS A 348 1.06 -13.26 -24.48
N ASP A 349 -0.16 -13.66 -24.11
CA ASP A 349 -1.42 -13.21 -24.72
C ASP A 349 -2.05 -12.04 -23.95
N ALA A 350 -1.27 -11.44 -23.03
CA ALA A 350 -1.62 -10.29 -22.19
C ALA A 350 -2.76 -10.52 -21.19
N ILE A 351 -2.99 -11.76 -20.79
CA ILE A 351 -4.00 -12.14 -19.81
C ILE A 351 -3.38 -12.17 -18.41
N TYR A 352 -4.07 -11.57 -17.44
CA TYR A 352 -3.70 -11.66 -16.03
C TYR A 352 -4.07 -13.04 -15.46
N MET A 353 -3.17 -14.01 -15.62
CA MET A 353 -3.48 -15.41 -15.38
C MET A 353 -3.80 -15.74 -13.92
N ALA A 354 -3.38 -14.91 -12.96
CA ALA A 354 -3.63 -15.13 -11.54
C ALA A 354 -5.14 -15.32 -11.24
N GLN A 355 -6.02 -14.68 -12.02
CA GLN A 355 -7.47 -14.71 -11.76
C GLN A 355 -8.22 -15.76 -12.59
N MET A 356 -7.59 -16.40 -13.58
CA MET A 356 -8.27 -17.32 -14.49
C MET A 356 -8.87 -18.58 -13.83
N HIS A 357 -8.29 -19.02 -12.72
CA HIS A 357 -8.79 -20.16 -11.97
C HIS A 357 -10.17 -19.92 -11.31
N ARG A 358 -10.67 -18.67 -11.27
CA ARG A 358 -11.96 -18.33 -10.65
C ARG A 358 -13.19 -18.59 -11.55
N GLY A 359 -12.98 -19.09 -12.77
CA GLY A 359 -14.06 -19.38 -13.72
C GLY A 359 -14.91 -18.15 -14.02
N ILE A 360 -16.21 -18.22 -13.77
CA ILE A 360 -17.15 -17.10 -14.06
C ILE A 360 -16.79 -15.77 -13.36
N CYS A 361 -16.07 -15.80 -12.24
CA CYS A 361 -15.59 -14.59 -11.57
C CYS A 361 -14.33 -13.98 -12.22
N ALA A 362 -13.60 -14.69 -13.09
CA ALA A 362 -12.25 -14.35 -13.48
C ALA A 362 -12.12 -12.92 -14.05
N ILE A 363 -12.99 -12.54 -15.00
CA ILE A 363 -12.95 -11.22 -15.66
C ILE A 363 -13.13 -10.09 -14.63
N GLY A 364 -14.04 -10.27 -13.68
CA GLY A 364 -14.29 -9.29 -12.63
C GLY A 364 -13.13 -9.11 -11.66
N TYR A 365 -12.32 -10.15 -11.43
CA TYR A 365 -11.10 -10.02 -10.60
C TYR A 365 -9.89 -9.56 -11.40
N MET A 366 -9.87 -9.74 -12.72
CA MET A 366 -8.76 -9.24 -13.55
C MET A 366 -8.63 -7.73 -13.51
N LYS A 367 -9.74 -6.99 -13.34
CA LYS A 367 -9.71 -5.52 -13.23
C LYS A 367 -9.09 -4.98 -11.93
N GLN A 368 -8.62 -5.84 -11.03
CA GLN A 368 -7.98 -5.40 -9.79
C GLN A 368 -6.57 -4.84 -9.99
N PHE A 369 -5.84 -5.28 -11.03
CA PHE A 369 -4.46 -4.84 -11.24
C PHE A 369 -4.29 -3.38 -11.69
N PRO A 370 -5.13 -2.83 -12.61
CA PRO A 370 -4.86 -1.53 -13.23
C PRO A 370 -4.69 -0.39 -12.21
N PRO A 371 -5.50 -0.26 -11.15
CA PRO A 371 -5.30 0.79 -10.16
C PRO A 371 -3.93 0.74 -9.47
N HIS A 372 -3.43 -0.45 -9.12
CA HIS A 372 -2.10 -0.61 -8.52
C HIS A 372 -0.99 -0.18 -9.48
N PHE A 373 -1.14 -0.54 -10.75
CA PHE A 373 -0.17 -0.23 -11.80
C PHE A 373 -0.15 1.25 -12.15
N GLU A 374 -1.28 1.97 -12.03
CA GLU A 374 -1.32 3.44 -12.14
C GLU A 374 -0.53 4.11 -11.03
N LEU A 375 -0.73 3.66 -9.79
CA LEU A 375 0.01 4.20 -8.64
C LEU A 375 1.51 3.94 -8.78
N ILE A 376 1.88 2.71 -9.12
CA ILE A 376 3.29 2.35 -9.37
C ILE A 376 3.87 3.16 -10.53
N HIS A 377 3.10 3.39 -11.61
CA HIS A 377 3.52 4.24 -12.72
C HIS A 377 3.81 5.66 -12.27
N HIS A 378 2.91 6.28 -11.50
CA HIS A 378 3.14 7.61 -10.94
C HIS A 378 4.43 7.65 -10.11
N ALA A 379 4.61 6.70 -9.19
CA ALA A 379 5.78 6.63 -8.33
C ALA A 379 7.09 6.46 -9.13
N PHE A 380 7.10 5.56 -10.11
CA PHE A 380 8.29 5.27 -10.93
C PHE A 380 8.60 6.39 -11.93
N GLN A 381 7.58 6.98 -12.54
CA GLN A 381 7.76 8.12 -13.42
C GLN A 381 8.34 9.30 -12.64
N LYS A 382 7.83 9.56 -11.43
CA LYS A 382 8.30 10.66 -10.60
C LYS A 382 9.71 10.45 -10.07
N ALA A 383 10.01 9.27 -9.54
CA ALA A 383 11.30 8.99 -8.91
C ALA A 383 12.42 8.74 -9.92
N PHE A 384 12.09 8.15 -11.08
CA PHE A 384 13.10 7.60 -11.98
C PHE A 384 12.89 7.95 -13.45
N GLY A 385 11.83 8.69 -13.81
CA GLY A 385 11.50 8.98 -15.22
C GLY A 385 11.05 7.73 -16.00
N ILE A 386 10.67 6.65 -15.32
CA ILE A 386 10.34 5.37 -15.96
C ILE A 386 8.89 5.34 -16.43
N ASP A 387 8.68 5.07 -17.72
CA ASP A 387 7.37 4.77 -18.28
C ASP A 387 6.97 3.31 -18.01
N PHE A 388 6.58 3.06 -16.76
CA PHE A 388 6.24 1.73 -16.26
C PHE A 388 5.17 1.02 -17.10
N ILE A 389 4.11 1.73 -17.54
CA ILE A 389 2.97 1.09 -18.20
C ILE A 389 3.28 0.60 -19.62
N ASN A 390 4.37 1.10 -20.21
CA ASN A 390 4.88 0.68 -21.52
C ASN A 390 6.14 -0.19 -21.42
N THR A 391 6.57 -0.55 -20.21
CA THR A 391 7.70 -1.47 -20.01
C THR A 391 7.23 -2.93 -20.13
N LYS A 392 7.96 -3.74 -20.91
CA LYS A 392 7.63 -5.14 -21.14
C LYS A 392 8.00 -6.00 -19.92
N ASN A 393 7.12 -6.94 -19.58
CA ASN A 393 7.44 -8.03 -18.68
C ASN A 393 8.26 -9.13 -19.38
N ILE A 394 8.55 -10.20 -18.65
CA ILE A 394 9.30 -11.37 -19.15
C ILE A 394 8.63 -12.13 -20.31
N ASN A 395 7.33 -11.89 -20.54
CA ASN A 395 6.56 -12.49 -21.63
C ASN A 395 6.38 -11.51 -22.82
N GLY A 396 7.08 -10.36 -22.80
CA GLY A 396 7.03 -9.36 -23.87
C GLY A 396 5.77 -8.47 -23.86
N VAL A 397 4.96 -8.53 -22.80
CA VAL A 397 3.69 -7.79 -22.66
C VAL A 397 3.89 -6.59 -21.74
N THR A 398 3.28 -5.46 -22.09
CA THR A 398 3.24 -4.28 -21.23
C THR A 398 1.95 -4.23 -20.40
N PRO A 399 1.97 -3.58 -19.23
CA PRO A 399 0.75 -3.25 -18.48
C PRO A 399 -0.37 -2.63 -19.33
N LEU A 400 -0.05 -1.71 -20.25
CA LEU A 400 -1.03 -1.05 -21.10
C LEU A 400 -1.69 -2.03 -22.08
N VAL A 401 -0.93 -2.97 -22.63
CA VAL A 401 -1.47 -4.03 -23.51
C VAL A 401 -2.37 -4.96 -22.70
N ALA A 402 -1.97 -5.35 -21.49
CA ALA A 402 -2.82 -6.16 -20.61
C ALA A 402 -4.12 -5.45 -20.21
N TYR A 403 -4.05 -4.14 -19.94
CA TYR A 403 -5.22 -3.32 -19.67
C TYR A 403 -6.18 -3.36 -20.85
N ALA A 404 -5.69 -3.07 -22.06
CA ALA A 404 -6.48 -3.16 -23.29
C ALA A 404 -7.08 -4.55 -23.51
N LYS A 405 -6.29 -5.60 -23.25
CA LYS A 405 -6.71 -6.97 -23.45
C LYS A 405 -7.92 -7.34 -22.58
N LEU A 406 -7.98 -6.83 -21.36
CA LEU A 406 -9.12 -7.05 -20.47
C LEU A 406 -10.44 -6.52 -21.08
N TRP A 407 -10.40 -5.36 -21.74
CA TRP A 407 -11.56 -4.82 -22.46
C TRP A 407 -11.99 -5.73 -23.62
N GLU A 408 -11.03 -6.24 -24.40
CA GLU A 408 -11.31 -7.20 -25.47
C GLU A 408 -11.98 -8.47 -24.93
N ILE A 409 -11.44 -9.03 -23.83
CA ILE A 409 -11.99 -10.22 -23.17
C ILE A 409 -13.40 -9.98 -22.67
N ALA A 410 -13.69 -8.78 -22.13
CA ALA A 410 -15.04 -8.44 -21.71
C ALA A 410 -16.02 -8.52 -22.90
N HIS A 411 -15.63 -8.19 -24.12
CA HIS A 411 -16.52 -8.21 -25.29
C HIS A 411 -16.49 -9.54 -26.06
N ASP A 412 -15.44 -10.34 -25.86
CA ASP A 412 -15.30 -11.68 -26.43
C ASP A 412 -14.67 -12.65 -25.41
N PRO A 413 -15.47 -13.15 -24.45
CA PRO A 413 -14.98 -14.02 -23.38
C PRO A 413 -14.49 -15.38 -23.86
N LEU A 414 -14.80 -15.80 -25.11
CA LEU A 414 -14.38 -17.10 -25.63
C LEU A 414 -12.85 -17.20 -25.75
N GLN A 415 -12.16 -16.07 -25.90
CA GLN A 415 -10.69 -16.03 -26.02
C GLN A 415 -9.97 -16.59 -24.79
N VAL A 416 -10.58 -16.50 -23.61
CA VAL A 416 -9.94 -16.92 -22.35
C VAL A 416 -10.28 -18.35 -21.94
N VAL A 417 -11.23 -19.00 -22.61
CA VAL A 417 -11.71 -20.35 -22.26
C VAL A 417 -10.58 -21.37 -22.25
N LYS A 418 -9.63 -21.26 -23.19
CA LYS A 418 -8.48 -22.18 -23.28
C LYS A 418 -7.52 -22.12 -22.06
N TYR A 419 -7.63 -21.09 -21.22
CA TYR A 419 -6.84 -20.93 -20.00
C TYR A 419 -7.60 -21.32 -18.73
N TRP A 420 -8.90 -21.53 -18.84
CA TRP A 420 -9.72 -21.95 -17.71
C TRP A 420 -9.38 -23.39 -17.31
N ASN A 421 -9.26 -23.63 -16.02
CA ASN A 421 -8.83 -24.91 -15.45
C ASN A 421 -10.01 -25.79 -14.98
N GLY A 422 -11.25 -25.41 -15.29
CA GLY A 422 -12.46 -26.14 -14.88
C GLY A 422 -13.02 -25.74 -13.50
N SER A 423 -12.39 -24.81 -12.77
CA SER A 423 -12.87 -24.34 -11.47
C SER A 423 -13.75 -23.10 -11.60
N ASP A 424 -14.85 -23.03 -10.86
CA ASP A 424 -15.79 -21.92 -10.85
C ASP A 424 -15.99 -21.38 -9.43
N GLN A 425 -15.78 -20.07 -9.27
CA GLN A 425 -16.25 -19.36 -8.09
C GLN A 425 -17.68 -18.88 -8.36
N MET A 426 -18.67 -19.60 -7.83
CA MET A 426 -20.08 -19.34 -8.13
C MET A 426 -20.63 -18.05 -7.53
N SER A 427 -19.90 -17.37 -6.63
CA SER A 427 -20.38 -16.12 -6.01
C SER A 427 -20.60 -14.97 -7.00
N CYS A 428 -20.06 -15.03 -8.22
CA CYS A 428 -20.28 -14.02 -9.27
C CYS A 428 -21.34 -14.43 -10.30
N THR A 429 -22.14 -15.48 -10.05
CA THR A 429 -23.23 -15.85 -10.96
C THR A 429 -24.51 -15.08 -10.65
N SER A 430 -25.01 -14.27 -11.58
CA SER A 430 -26.32 -13.60 -11.46
C SER A 430 -27.48 -14.46 -11.95
N ASN A 431 -27.19 -15.45 -12.80
CA ASN A 431 -28.18 -16.27 -13.49
C ASN A 431 -28.08 -17.78 -13.15
N GLY A 432 -27.28 -18.12 -12.13
CA GLY A 432 -27.06 -19.51 -11.70
C GLY A 432 -26.12 -20.33 -12.59
N LYS A 433 -25.62 -19.76 -13.70
CA LYS A 433 -24.81 -20.48 -14.68
C LYS A 433 -23.34 -20.49 -14.29
N ASN A 434 -22.68 -21.63 -14.50
CA ASN A 434 -21.23 -21.79 -14.41
C ASN A 434 -20.55 -21.48 -15.75
N MET A 435 -19.22 -21.48 -15.80
CA MET A 435 -18.48 -21.14 -17.02
C MET A 435 -18.85 -22.02 -18.23
N ASN A 436 -19.08 -23.33 -18.04
CA ASN A 436 -19.49 -24.23 -19.13
C ASN A 436 -20.84 -23.84 -19.76
N MET A 437 -21.85 -23.59 -18.93
CA MET A 437 -23.17 -23.16 -19.37
C MET A 437 -23.10 -21.80 -20.09
N MET A 438 -22.26 -20.92 -19.56
CA MET A 438 -22.04 -19.58 -20.11
C MET A 438 -21.32 -19.65 -21.47
N ILE A 439 -20.33 -20.54 -21.64
CA ILE A 439 -19.69 -20.80 -22.93
C ILE A 439 -20.70 -21.34 -23.96
N ALA A 440 -21.53 -22.30 -23.56
CA ALA A 440 -22.55 -22.86 -24.44
C ALA A 440 -23.56 -21.78 -24.88
N GLN A 441 -23.91 -20.86 -23.97
CA GLN A 441 -24.77 -19.73 -24.27
C GLN A 441 -24.11 -18.76 -25.28
N LEU A 442 -22.85 -18.36 -25.04
CA LEU A 442 -22.11 -17.47 -25.94
C LEU A 442 -21.99 -18.02 -27.35
N LYS A 443 -21.75 -19.33 -27.49
CA LYS A 443 -21.68 -19.99 -28.80
C LYS A 443 -22.99 -19.92 -29.57
N LYS A 444 -24.14 -19.91 -28.86
CA LYS A 444 -25.47 -19.79 -29.45
C LYS A 444 -25.87 -18.33 -29.70
N ASN A 445 -25.50 -17.43 -28.80
CA ASN A 445 -25.82 -16.02 -28.85
C ASN A 445 -24.58 -15.19 -28.45
N PRO A 446 -23.72 -14.78 -29.41
CA PRO A 446 -22.52 -14.01 -29.12
C PRO A 446 -22.79 -12.69 -28.38
N ASN A 447 -23.98 -12.10 -28.52
CA ASN A 447 -24.35 -10.87 -27.82
C ASN A 447 -24.59 -11.05 -26.32
N SER A 448 -24.60 -12.29 -25.82
CA SER A 448 -24.77 -12.58 -24.40
C SER A 448 -23.49 -12.43 -23.57
N TYR A 449 -22.42 -11.83 -24.12
CA TYR A 449 -21.16 -11.63 -23.39
C TYR A 449 -21.32 -10.79 -22.13
N ARG A 450 -22.35 -9.93 -22.06
CA ARG A 450 -22.65 -9.12 -20.87
C ARG A 450 -22.99 -9.98 -19.66
N ASP A 451 -23.47 -11.20 -19.85
CA ASP A 451 -23.73 -12.10 -18.73
C ASP A 451 -22.42 -12.57 -18.06
N PHE A 452 -21.28 -12.46 -18.76
CA PHE A 452 -19.94 -12.70 -18.20
C PHE A 452 -19.39 -11.49 -17.42
N TRP A 453 -20.07 -10.33 -17.48
CA TRP A 453 -19.64 -9.08 -16.82
C TRP A 453 -20.03 -9.01 -15.36
N ASN A 454 -20.61 -10.05 -14.75
CA ASN A 454 -21.11 -9.97 -13.37
C ASN A 454 -20.08 -9.49 -12.31
N GLY A 455 -18.79 -9.38 -12.63
CA GLY A 455 -17.83 -8.57 -11.85
C GLY A 455 -17.06 -7.49 -12.64
N PHE A 456 -17.24 -7.38 -13.95
CA PHE A 456 -16.63 -6.35 -14.80
C PHE A 456 -17.60 -5.18 -14.97
N ASP A 457 -17.27 -4.04 -14.38
CA ASP A 457 -18.04 -2.81 -14.54
C ASP A 457 -17.26 -1.85 -15.43
N LEU A 458 -17.93 -1.33 -16.48
CA LEU A 458 -17.28 -0.47 -17.47
C LEU A 458 -16.90 0.89 -16.88
N GLU A 459 -17.73 1.45 -16.00
CA GLU A 459 -17.43 2.75 -15.39
C GLU A 459 -16.21 2.62 -14.47
N ASP A 460 -16.18 1.61 -13.62
CA ASP A 460 -15.05 1.29 -12.74
C ASP A 460 -13.76 1.02 -13.53
N TYR A 461 -13.84 0.18 -14.57
CA TYR A 461 -12.68 -0.13 -15.42
C TYR A 461 -12.06 1.10 -16.10
N ILE A 462 -12.89 2.07 -16.49
CA ILE A 462 -12.42 3.31 -17.09
C ILE A 462 -11.97 4.30 -16.00
N LEU A 463 -12.85 4.63 -15.06
CA LEU A 463 -12.70 5.73 -14.10
C LEU A 463 -11.67 5.47 -13.00
N SER A 464 -11.54 4.22 -12.54
CA SER A 464 -10.55 3.84 -11.54
C SER A 464 -9.13 3.72 -12.09
N SER A 465 -8.92 3.91 -13.40
CA SER A 465 -7.61 3.84 -14.08
C SER A 465 -7.48 4.89 -15.19
N PRO A 466 -7.43 6.17 -14.80
CA PRO A 466 -7.41 7.30 -15.74
C PRO A 466 -6.22 7.35 -16.69
N THR A 467 -5.02 6.96 -16.25
CA THR A 467 -3.81 7.04 -17.07
C THR A 467 -3.89 6.02 -18.21
N PHE A 468 -4.22 4.77 -17.89
CA PHE A 468 -4.46 3.72 -18.85
C PHE A 468 -5.61 4.08 -19.80
N ALA A 469 -6.75 4.51 -19.24
CA ALA A 469 -7.94 4.82 -20.02
C ALA A 469 -7.74 6.01 -20.96
N ARG A 470 -7.00 7.05 -20.55
CA ARG A 470 -6.68 8.18 -21.45
C ARG A 470 -5.77 7.77 -22.59
N GLN A 471 -4.80 6.90 -22.35
CA GLN A 471 -3.89 6.44 -23.40
C GLN A 471 -4.59 5.46 -24.35
N LYS A 472 -5.42 4.53 -23.84
CA LYS A 472 -6.04 3.48 -24.66
C LYS A 472 -7.42 3.82 -25.19
N PHE A 473 -8.24 4.53 -24.43
CA PHE A 473 -9.64 4.84 -24.73
C PHE A 473 -9.99 6.33 -24.53
N PRO A 474 -9.23 7.28 -25.12
CA PRO A 474 -9.32 8.71 -24.79
C PRO A 474 -10.73 9.29 -24.94
N LYS A 475 -11.47 8.90 -26.00
CA LYS A 475 -12.85 9.36 -26.22
C LYS A 475 -13.79 8.84 -25.14
N LYS A 476 -13.73 7.53 -24.84
CA LYS A 476 -14.60 6.89 -23.84
C LYS A 476 -14.31 7.42 -22.43
N TRP A 477 -13.03 7.56 -22.08
CA TRP A 477 -12.59 8.24 -20.86
C TRP A 477 -13.23 9.62 -20.76
N LYS A 478 -13.01 10.49 -21.76
CA LYS A 478 -13.49 11.88 -21.74
C LYS A 478 -15.01 11.96 -21.62
N THR A 479 -15.75 11.12 -22.34
CA THR A 479 -17.21 11.07 -22.26
C THR A 479 -17.69 10.68 -20.86
N LEU A 480 -17.17 9.59 -20.30
CA LEU A 480 -17.57 9.13 -18.96
C LEU A 480 -17.17 10.14 -17.89
N HIS A 481 -15.92 10.59 -17.90
CA HIS A 481 -15.40 11.61 -16.98
C HIS A 481 -16.30 12.86 -16.97
N ASN A 482 -16.56 13.45 -18.15
CA ASN A 482 -17.39 14.65 -18.26
C ASN A 482 -18.84 14.40 -17.81
N SER A 483 -19.39 13.22 -18.07
CA SER A 483 -20.73 12.85 -17.58
C SER A 483 -20.78 12.85 -16.05
N LYS A 484 -19.80 12.18 -15.40
CA LYS A 484 -19.74 12.08 -13.93
C LYS A 484 -19.39 13.40 -13.25
N LEU A 485 -18.68 14.29 -13.96
CA LEU A 485 -18.50 15.66 -13.51
C LEU A 485 -19.83 16.43 -13.54
N LYS A 486 -20.58 16.33 -14.65
CA LYS A 486 -21.84 17.07 -14.85
C LYS A 486 -22.92 16.66 -13.86
N ASP A 487 -23.04 15.37 -13.55
CA ASP A 487 -24.03 14.86 -12.59
C ASP A 487 -23.55 14.92 -11.12
N GLY A 488 -22.30 15.31 -10.88
CA GLY A 488 -21.73 15.43 -9.54
C GLY A 488 -21.53 14.10 -8.81
N SER A 489 -21.42 12.98 -9.55
CA SER A 489 -21.19 11.64 -8.99
C SER A 489 -19.72 11.19 -9.04
N TYR A 490 -18.82 11.97 -9.66
CA TYR A 490 -17.40 11.63 -9.79
C TYR A 490 -16.70 11.36 -8.45
N GLN A 491 -17.19 11.94 -7.35
CA GLN A 491 -16.65 11.78 -6.00
C GLN A 491 -16.63 10.32 -5.56
N SER A 492 -17.57 9.49 -6.01
CA SER A 492 -17.61 8.06 -5.70
C SER A 492 -16.35 7.32 -6.15
N TRP A 493 -15.71 7.78 -7.22
CA TRP A 493 -14.45 7.23 -7.76
C TRP A 493 -13.21 7.77 -7.05
N THR A 494 -13.36 8.68 -6.09
CA THR A 494 -12.23 9.17 -5.28
C THR A 494 -11.98 8.32 -4.03
N VAL A 495 -12.98 7.53 -3.62
CA VAL A 495 -12.89 6.67 -2.43
C VAL A 495 -11.90 5.54 -2.65
N SER A 496 -11.09 5.27 -1.62
CA SER A 496 -10.11 4.18 -1.57
C SER A 496 -10.56 3.04 -0.64
N GLY A 497 -9.83 1.93 -0.63
CA GLY A 497 -10.12 0.71 0.14
C GLY A 497 -10.44 -0.52 -0.71
N ASN A 498 -10.56 -1.69 -0.07
CA ASN A 498 -10.59 -3.03 -0.69
C ASN A 498 -9.35 -3.33 -1.56
N ASP A 499 -9.38 -2.98 -2.85
CA ASP A 499 -8.24 -3.11 -3.78
C ASP A 499 -7.45 -1.79 -3.94
N PHE A 500 -7.93 -0.65 -3.43
CA PHE A 500 -7.23 0.64 -3.55
C PHE A 500 -6.36 0.97 -2.32
N MET A 501 -5.14 1.45 -2.58
CA MET A 501 -4.03 1.59 -1.61
C MET A 501 -4.00 2.96 -0.92
N GLY A 502 -4.87 3.20 0.06
CA GLY A 502 -4.88 4.47 0.80
C GLY A 502 -5.33 5.69 -0.01
N ILE A 503 -5.13 5.70 -1.33
CA ILE A 503 -5.64 6.67 -2.30
C ILE A 503 -6.16 5.95 -3.55
N ASN A 504 -7.12 6.56 -4.22
CA ASN A 504 -7.56 6.12 -5.54
C ASN A 504 -6.73 6.82 -6.64
N PRO A 505 -6.29 6.12 -7.71
CA PRO A 505 -5.60 6.75 -8.85
C PRO A 505 -6.35 7.95 -9.45
N TYR A 506 -7.68 7.88 -9.51
CA TYR A 506 -8.53 8.96 -10.01
C TYR A 506 -8.37 10.23 -9.18
N LEU A 507 -8.46 10.10 -7.85
CA LEU A 507 -8.22 11.19 -6.91
C LEU A 507 -6.80 11.75 -7.05
N LEU A 508 -5.79 10.88 -7.15
CA LEU A 508 -4.40 11.30 -7.30
C LEU A 508 -4.23 12.15 -8.57
N GLN A 509 -4.72 11.69 -9.72
CA GLN A 509 -4.58 12.43 -10.98
C GLN A 509 -5.36 13.76 -10.99
N LEU A 510 -6.54 13.80 -10.35
CA LEU A 510 -7.30 15.04 -10.18
C LEU A 510 -6.55 16.04 -9.29
N ALA A 511 -6.05 15.60 -8.14
CA ALA A 511 -5.38 16.46 -7.17
C ALA A 511 -4.00 16.94 -7.64
N LEU A 512 -3.36 16.20 -8.56
CA LEU A 512 -2.15 16.64 -9.26
C LEU A 512 -2.43 17.58 -10.45
N GLY A 513 -3.70 17.85 -10.77
CA GLY A 513 -4.07 18.68 -11.92
C GLY A 513 -3.85 18.02 -13.29
N ASN A 514 -3.55 16.73 -13.32
CA ASN A 514 -3.35 15.98 -14.57
C ASN A 514 -4.67 15.75 -15.32
N ILE A 515 -5.81 15.86 -14.63
CA ILE A 515 -7.15 15.71 -15.21
C ILE A 515 -8.01 16.87 -14.70
N GLU A 516 -8.72 17.51 -15.62
CA GLU A 516 -9.49 18.72 -15.32
C GLU A 516 -10.87 18.38 -14.75
N ILE A 517 -11.27 19.12 -13.71
CA ILE A 517 -12.66 19.33 -13.32
C ILE A 517 -13.10 20.61 -14.05
N ARG A 518 -13.50 20.52 -15.32
CA ARG A 518 -14.11 21.68 -15.97
C ARG A 518 -15.46 21.95 -15.31
N ARG A 519 -15.63 23.14 -14.75
CA ARG A 519 -16.95 23.68 -14.38
C ARG A 519 -17.63 24.24 -15.62
#